data_AF-A0A1Y1RDC9-F1
#
_entry.id   AF-A0A1Y1RDC9-F1
#
_cell.length_a   1.000
_cell.length_b   1.000
_cell.length_c   1.000
_cell.angle_alpha   90.00
_cell.angle_beta   90.00
_cell.angle_gamma   90.00
#
_symmetry.space_group_name_H-M   'P 1'
#
loop_
_entity.id
_entity.type
_entity.pdbx_description
1 polymer ?
#
loop_
_entity_poly.entity_id
_entity_poly.type
_entity_poly.pdbx_seq_one_letter_code
_entity_poly.pdbx_strand_id
1 'polypeptide(L)'
;MTTHIDSFDMSLGKGAVWRYVIDGGSGANMRVGIIQAVWDQVSSGDVEYLPDEHSDDIGDTSAVELSVEKVTTTIGLRVVSSGGDFDIYVVRTIIGASF
;
A
#
# COMPACT_ATOMS: atom_id res chain seq x y z
N MET A 1 3.66 9.42 -11.83
CA MET A 1 4.61 8.29 -11.79
C MET A 1 3.98 7.13 -11.02
N THR A 2 4.19 5.87 -11.44
CA THR A 2 3.80 4.68 -10.68
C THR A 2 5.05 4.02 -10.10
N THR A 3 5.04 3.71 -8.80
CA THR A 3 6.15 3.03 -8.13
C THR A 3 5.59 1.97 -7.17
N HIS A 4 6.19 0.78 -7.17
CA HIS A 4 5.97 -0.21 -6.10
C HIS A 4 6.76 0.24 -4.87
N ILE A 5 6.08 0.45 -3.75
CA ILE A 5 6.72 0.91 -2.51
C ILE A 5 7.02 -0.29 -1.60
N ASP A 6 6.27 -1.37 -1.76
CA ASP A 6 6.53 -2.64 -1.11
C ASP A 6 6.12 -3.80 -2.01
N SER A 7 6.81 -4.94 -1.90
CA SER A 7 6.57 -6.13 -2.70
C SER A 7 7.18 -7.37 -2.05
N PHE A 8 6.44 -8.48 -2.02
CA PHE A 8 6.87 -9.74 -1.41
C PHE A 8 6.09 -10.94 -1.96
N ASP A 9 6.64 -12.14 -1.73
CA ASP A 9 6.02 -13.38 -2.17
C ASP A 9 4.75 -13.70 -1.34
N MET A 10 3.68 -14.10 -2.02
CA MET A 10 2.38 -14.41 -1.42
C MET A 10 2.44 -15.61 -0.46
N SER A 11 3.45 -16.48 -0.58
CA SER A 11 3.64 -17.61 0.33
C SER A 11 3.94 -17.18 1.77
N LEU A 12 4.38 -15.94 1.99
CA LEU A 12 4.71 -15.45 3.33
C LEU A 12 3.49 -15.29 4.25
N GLY A 13 2.27 -15.21 3.71
CA GLY A 13 1.07 -15.05 4.52
C GLY A 13 -0.23 -15.20 3.73
N LYS A 14 -1.34 -14.94 4.40
CA LYS A 14 -2.70 -14.95 3.83
C LYS A 14 -3.27 -13.54 3.65
N GLY A 15 -2.59 -12.55 4.20
CA GLY A 15 -2.97 -11.15 4.17
C GLY A 15 -1.84 -10.26 4.64
N ALA A 16 -2.00 -8.96 4.45
CA ALA A 16 -1.09 -7.95 4.97
C ALA A 16 -1.84 -6.66 5.31
N VAL A 17 -1.27 -5.94 6.25
CA VAL A 17 -1.66 -4.57 6.61
C VAL A 17 -0.45 -3.69 6.36
N TRP A 18 -0.61 -2.69 5.49
CA TRP A 18 0.36 -1.62 5.30
C TRP A 18 -0.14 -0.39 6.04
N ARG A 19 0.67 0.12 6.96
CA ARG A 19 0.47 1.44 7.55
C ARG A 19 1.45 2.38 6.87
N TYR A 20 0.98 3.56 6.48
CA TYR A 20 1.80 4.47 5.70
C TYR A 20 1.71 5.91 6.18
N VAL A 21 2.69 6.72 5.78
CA VAL A 21 2.70 8.18 5.85
C VAL A 21 3.08 8.72 4.48
N ILE A 22 2.33 9.69 3.97
CA ILE A 22 2.65 10.50 2.78
C ILE A 22 3.09 11.87 3.28
N ASP A 23 4.18 12.39 2.73
CA ASP A 23 4.72 13.73 3.00
C ASP A 23 5.13 14.40 1.69
N GLY A 24 4.47 15.51 1.34
CA GLY A 24 4.79 16.33 0.16
C GLY A 24 5.98 17.28 0.37
N GLY A 25 6.79 17.08 1.41
CA GLY A 25 8.04 17.81 1.63
C GLY A 25 7.84 19.24 2.12
N SER A 26 7.30 19.39 3.33
CA SER A 26 7.30 20.65 4.14
C SER A 26 6.35 20.58 5.35
N GLY A 27 5.73 19.43 5.63
CA GLY A 27 4.66 19.33 6.61
C GLY A 27 3.35 20.00 6.19
N ALA A 28 3.26 20.50 4.96
CA ALA A 28 2.08 21.18 4.43
C ALA A 28 1.09 20.20 3.77
N ASN A 29 1.58 19.10 3.19
CA ASN A 29 0.78 18.08 2.52
C ASN A 29 1.11 16.72 3.14
N MET A 30 0.29 16.26 4.08
CA MET A 30 0.52 15.01 4.80
C MET A 30 -0.75 14.19 4.94
N ARG A 31 -0.59 12.87 4.84
CA ARG A 31 -1.65 11.89 5.07
C ARG A 31 -1.07 10.67 5.77
N VAL A 32 -1.80 10.12 6.75
CA VAL A 32 -1.46 8.85 7.40
C VAL A 32 -2.62 7.90 7.18
N GLY A 33 -2.33 6.65 6.85
CA GLY A 33 -3.41 5.70 6.62
C GLY A 33 -2.98 4.25 6.68
N ILE A 34 -3.96 3.42 6.35
CA ILE A 34 -3.85 1.97 6.38
C ILE A 34 -4.48 1.41 5.10
N ILE A 35 -3.82 0.43 4.49
CA ILE A 35 -4.39 -0.42 3.46
C ILE A 35 -4.24 -1.87 3.92
N GLN A 36 -5.29 -2.67 3.71
CA GLN A 36 -5.37 -4.05 4.17
C GLN A 36 -5.76 -4.94 3.01
N ALA A 37 -5.09 -6.07 2.85
CA ALA A 37 -5.47 -7.06 1.84
C ALA A 37 -5.42 -8.48 2.36
N VAL A 38 -6.21 -9.32 1.73
CA VAL A 38 -6.19 -10.78 1.82
C VAL A 38 -6.07 -11.35 0.42
N TRP A 39 -5.48 -12.54 0.31
CA TRP A 39 -5.29 -13.18 -0.98
C TRP A 39 -5.37 -14.70 -0.89
N ASP A 40 -5.76 -15.31 -2.01
CA ASP A 40 -5.56 -16.74 -2.20
C ASP A 40 -4.12 -17.01 -2.67
N GLN A 41 -3.44 -17.96 -2.02
CA GLN A 41 -2.04 -18.31 -2.26
C GLN A 41 -1.80 -19.10 -3.57
N VAL A 42 -2.82 -19.29 -4.40
CA VAL A 42 -2.66 -19.87 -5.74
C VAL A 42 -2.29 -18.80 -6.78
N SER A 43 -1.52 -19.16 -7.81
CA SER A 43 -1.00 -18.22 -8.81
C SER A 43 -2.12 -17.45 -9.54
N SER A 44 -3.27 -18.08 -9.77
CA SER A 44 -4.47 -17.46 -10.34
C SER A 44 -5.46 -16.93 -9.29
N GLY A 45 -5.07 -16.93 -8.01
CA GLY A 45 -5.94 -16.55 -6.90
C GLY A 45 -6.32 -15.07 -6.92
N ASP A 46 -7.45 -14.74 -6.32
CA ASP A 46 -7.90 -13.36 -6.22
C ASP A 46 -7.21 -12.62 -5.07
N VAL A 47 -7.18 -11.30 -5.17
CA VAL A 47 -6.81 -10.39 -4.09
C VAL A 47 -8.00 -9.51 -3.79
N GLU A 48 -8.39 -9.48 -2.52
CA GLU A 48 -9.36 -8.52 -2.01
C GLU A 48 -8.64 -7.58 -1.07
N TYR A 49 -8.89 -6.28 -1.21
CA TYR A 49 -8.31 -5.28 -0.33
C TYR A 49 -9.36 -4.24 0.06
N LEU A 50 -9.25 -3.77 1.29
CA LEU A 50 -9.93 -2.55 1.70
C LEU A 50 -9.16 -1.37 1.10
N PRO A 51 -9.85 -0.45 0.42
CA PRO A 51 -9.23 0.75 -0.12
C PRO A 51 -8.64 1.60 1.01
N ASP A 52 -7.89 2.62 0.61
CA ASP A 52 -7.20 3.53 1.51
C ASP A 52 -8.09 4.05 2.66
N GLU A 53 -7.81 3.61 3.89
CA GLU A 53 -8.42 4.10 5.11
C GLU A 53 -7.42 5.05 5.80
N HIS A 54 -7.62 6.36 5.62
CA HIS A 54 -6.69 7.36 6.11
C HIS A 54 -7.30 8.31 7.13
N SER A 55 -6.43 8.90 7.96
CA SER A 55 -6.76 10.12 8.69
C SER A 55 -6.98 11.24 7.69
N ASP A 56 -7.82 12.22 8.03
CA ASP A 56 -7.93 13.45 7.26
C ASP A 56 -6.55 14.00 6.86
N ASP A 57 -6.53 14.71 5.73
CA ASP A 57 -5.31 15.26 5.18
C ASP A 57 -4.94 16.58 5.86
N ILE A 58 -3.64 16.81 6.02
CA ILE A 58 -3.10 18.16 6.13
C ILE A 58 -2.74 18.59 4.71
N GLY A 59 -3.33 19.68 4.21
CA GLY A 59 -3.11 20.16 2.83
C GLY A 59 -3.75 19.28 1.77
N ASP A 60 -3.13 19.21 0.58
CA ASP A 60 -3.63 18.45 -0.56
C ASP A 60 -2.75 17.23 -0.84
N THR A 61 -3.31 16.04 -0.65
CA THR A 61 -2.67 14.76 -1.01
C THR A 61 -3.45 13.99 -2.09
N SER A 62 -4.41 14.65 -2.76
CA SER A 62 -5.30 14.04 -3.75
C SER A 62 -4.56 13.52 -5.00
N ALA A 63 -3.34 14.02 -5.24
CA ALA A 63 -2.49 13.55 -6.30
C ALA A 63 -1.94 12.13 -6.06
N VAL A 64 -2.02 11.59 -4.83
CA VAL A 64 -1.49 10.28 -4.45
C VAL A 64 -2.60 9.25 -4.23
N GLU A 65 -2.58 8.20 -5.03
CA GLU A 65 -3.46 7.04 -4.92
C GLU A 65 -2.66 5.80 -4.53
N LEU A 66 -3.16 5.05 -3.55
CA LEU A 66 -2.58 3.77 -3.14
C LEU A 66 -3.53 2.62 -3.50
N SER A 67 -2.94 1.49 -3.88
CA SER A 67 -3.67 0.26 -4.20
C SER A 67 -2.80 -0.95 -3.91
N VAL A 68 -3.44 -2.12 -3.81
CA VAL A 68 -2.74 -3.39 -3.71
C VAL A 68 -2.65 -4.03 -5.09
N GLU A 69 -1.46 -4.47 -5.46
CA GLU A 69 -1.20 -5.11 -6.74
C GLU A 69 -0.69 -6.53 -6.54
N LYS A 70 -1.18 -7.44 -7.38
CA LYS A 70 -0.68 -8.81 -7.51
C LYS A 70 -0.11 -9.03 -8.90
N VAL A 71 1.09 -9.59 -8.94
CA VAL A 71 1.74 -10.05 -10.17
C VAL A 71 2.17 -11.49 -9.94
N THR A 72 1.51 -12.43 -10.64
CA THR A 72 1.73 -13.88 -10.52
C THR A 72 1.71 -14.40 -9.08
N THR A 73 2.87 -14.49 -8.41
CA THR A 73 3.02 -14.96 -7.02
C THR A 73 3.49 -13.86 -6.05
N THR A 74 3.57 -12.63 -6.53
CA THR A 74 4.03 -11.48 -5.77
C THR A 74 2.85 -10.57 -5.46
N ILE A 75 2.81 -10.05 -4.24
CA ILE A 75 1.86 -9.04 -3.80
C ILE A 75 2.60 -7.83 -3.25
N GLY A 76 2.05 -6.64 -3.45
CA GLY A 76 2.70 -5.42 -3.02
C GLY A 76 1.76 -4.23 -2.90
N LEU A 77 2.27 -3.20 -2.23
CA LEU A 77 1.63 -1.90 -2.19
C LEU A 77 2.13 -1.08 -3.38
N ARG A 78 1.21 -0.68 -4.24
CA ARG A 78 1.45 0.19 -5.38
C ARG A 78 1.01 1.59 -5.03
N VAL A 79 1.81 2.57 -5.45
CA VAL A 79 1.42 3.97 -5.42
C VAL A 79 1.47 4.58 -6.81
N VAL A 80 0.44 5.37 -7.12
CA VAL A 80 0.37 6.23 -8.28
C VAL A 80 0.31 7.68 -7.80
N SER A 81 1.28 8.49 -8.23
CA SER A 81 1.21 9.94 -8.08
C SER A 81 0.91 10.57 -9.44
N SER A 82 -0.12 11.42 -9.53
CA SER A 82 -0.48 12.19 -10.74
C SER A 82 0.28 13.51 -10.87
N GLY A 83 1.02 13.92 -9.84
CA GLY A 83 1.84 15.14 -9.82
C GLY A 83 2.45 15.40 -8.45
N GLY A 84 3.44 16.30 -8.37
CA GLY A 84 4.16 16.61 -7.13
C GLY A 84 5.21 15.56 -6.73
N ASP A 85 6.13 15.98 -5.88
CA ASP A 85 7.11 15.10 -5.24
C ASP A 85 6.60 14.75 -3.84
N PHE A 86 6.34 13.46 -3.61
CA PHE A 86 5.85 12.94 -2.35
C PHE A 86 6.77 11.84 -1.85
N ASP A 87 7.19 11.97 -0.60
CA ASP A 87 7.84 10.91 0.15
C ASP A 87 6.77 10.02 0.79
N ILE A 88 6.96 8.70 0.71
CA ILE A 88 5.99 7.75 1.23
C ILE A 88 6.71 6.70 2.06
N TYR A 89 6.36 6.68 3.34
CA TYR A 89 6.92 5.79 4.35
C TYR A 89 5.91 4.69 4.63
N VAL A 90 6.34 3.43 4.64
CA VAL A 90 5.44 2.28 4.81
C VAL A 90 6.01 1.28 5.80
N VAL A 91 5.17 0.74 6.67
CA VAL A 91 5.46 -0.45 7.47
C VAL A 91 4.42 -1.52 7.19
N ARG A 92 4.88 -2.75 6.97
CA ARG A 92 4.04 -3.91 6.70
C ARG A 92 3.93 -4.82 7.91
N THR A 93 2.73 -5.35 8.15
CA THR A 93 2.48 -6.51 9.01
C THR A 93 1.89 -7.64 8.16
N ILE A 94 2.48 -8.84 8.20
CA ILE A 94 1.96 -10.03 7.50
C ILE A 94 0.99 -10.79 8.41
N ILE A 95 -0.16 -11.18 7.87
CA ILE A 95 -1.20 -11.96 8.56
C ILE A 95 -1.12 -13.42 8.12
N GLY A 96 -1.19 -14.35 9.07
CA GLY A 96 -1.19 -15.79 8.79
C GLY A 96 0.15 -16.33 8.28
N ALA A 97 1.26 -15.71 8.71
CA ALA A 97 2.60 -16.19 8.40
C ALA A 97 2.84 -17.57 9.02
N SER A 98 3.31 -18.51 8.20
CA SER A 98 3.88 -19.78 8.67
C SER A 98 5.40 -19.66 8.70
N PHE A 99 5.98 -19.83 9.89
CA PHE A 99 7.42 -19.83 10.13
C PHE A 99 7.99 -21.24 10.10
#